data_AF-A0A3D2F7Y2-F1
#
_entry.id   AF-A0A3D2F7Y2-F1
#
_cell.length_a   1.000
_cell.length_b   1.000
_cell.length_c   1.000
_cell.angle_alpha   90.00
_cell.angle_beta   90.00
_cell.angle_gamma   90.00
#
_symmetry.space_group_name_H-M   'P 1'
#
loop_
_entity.id
_entity.type
_entity.pdbx_description
1 polymer ?
#
loop_
_entity_poly.entity_id
_entity_poly.type
_entity_poly.pdbx_seq_one_letter_code
_entity_poly.pdbx_strand_id
1 'polypeptide(L)'
;MHPKNEFIGTDAPHRPDTYYGLAKCFAEDLASLYWDKRGVESVCMRILSAANVGNPRAVGSWLSYDDLIQLVTRAIDTPVTGFAVVYGVSNNDRVPVDNAKASFLGYRPKDNAEQFAAETFAASDVLDSQDPGNMCHGGPFASVELGNSGVATMNIIDDTKN
;
A
#
# COMPACT_ATOMS: atom_id res chain seq x y z
N MET A 1 -11.08 -4.28 -8.48
CA MET A 1 -9.62 -4.17 -8.33
C MET A 1 -9.08 -3.16 -9.32
N HIS A 2 -8.10 -2.34 -8.93
CA HIS A 2 -7.44 -1.39 -9.83
C HIS A 2 -6.28 -2.07 -10.59
N PRO A 3 -6.11 -1.83 -11.90
CA PRO A 3 -4.93 -2.26 -12.66
C PRO A 3 -3.63 -1.64 -12.14
N LYS A 4 -2.56 -2.41 -12.01
CA LYS A 4 -1.28 -1.96 -11.43
C LYS A 4 -0.53 -0.89 -12.25
N ASN A 5 -0.92 -0.73 -13.52
CA ASN A 5 -0.34 0.23 -14.46
C ASN A 5 -1.11 1.57 -14.49
N GLU A 6 -2.15 1.70 -13.67
CA GLU A 6 -2.76 3.00 -13.38
C GLU A 6 -2.00 3.70 -12.27
N PHE A 7 -1.82 5.02 -12.41
CA PHE A 7 -1.24 5.87 -11.38
C PHE A 7 -2.37 6.52 -10.57
N ILE A 8 -2.82 5.82 -9.53
CA ILE A 8 -4.04 6.20 -8.80
C ILE A 8 -3.75 7.16 -7.64
N GLY A 9 -4.57 8.21 -7.52
CA GLY A 9 -4.52 9.16 -6.40
C GLY A 9 -5.32 8.68 -5.19
N THR A 10 -5.22 9.44 -4.09
CA THR A 10 -5.91 9.14 -2.82
C THR A 10 -7.43 9.19 -2.90
N ASP A 11 -7.99 9.82 -3.93
CA ASP A 11 -9.42 9.91 -4.24
C ASP A 11 -9.94 8.80 -5.17
N ALA A 12 -9.08 7.86 -5.58
CA ALA A 12 -9.52 6.72 -6.36
C ALA A 12 -10.62 5.94 -5.61
N PRO A 13 -11.68 5.50 -6.31
CA PRO A 13 -12.79 4.80 -5.67
C PRO A 13 -12.31 3.50 -5.04
N HIS A 14 -12.94 3.08 -3.95
CA HIS A 14 -12.69 1.77 -3.35
C HIS A 14 -12.97 0.66 -4.36
N ARG A 15 -12.00 -0.24 -4.54
CA ARG A 15 -12.13 -1.45 -5.38
C ARG A 15 -11.43 -2.64 -4.71
N PRO A 16 -11.88 -3.05 -3.51
CA PRO A 16 -11.21 -4.08 -2.71
C PRO A 16 -11.14 -5.41 -3.47
N ASP A 17 -10.08 -6.18 -3.20
CA ASP A 17 -9.82 -7.51 -3.76
C ASP A 17 -10.23 -8.66 -2.82
N THR A 18 -10.46 -8.35 -1.55
CA THR A 18 -10.72 -9.33 -0.48
C THR A 18 -11.68 -8.77 0.57
N TYR A 19 -12.24 -9.63 1.44
CA TYR A 19 -12.99 -9.18 2.61
C TYR A 19 -12.14 -8.37 3.59
N TYR A 20 -10.82 -8.65 3.65
CA TYR A 20 -9.89 -7.81 4.37
C TYR A 20 -9.86 -6.38 3.81
N GLY A 21 -9.66 -6.24 2.49
CA GLY A 21 -9.70 -4.94 1.82
C GLY A 21 -11.04 -4.23 2.01
N LEU A 22 -12.16 -4.95 1.91
CA LEU A 22 -13.49 -4.40 2.16
C LEU A 22 -13.66 -3.88 3.59
N ALA A 23 -13.16 -4.60 4.60
CA ALA A 23 -13.19 -4.15 5.98
C ALA A 23 -12.36 -2.87 6.19
N LYS A 24 -11.26 -2.70 5.44
CA LYS A 24 -10.47 -1.47 5.46
C LYS A 24 -11.20 -0.30 4.78
N CYS A 25 -11.93 -0.53 3.70
CA CYS A 25 -12.81 0.47 3.10
C CYS A 25 -13.85 0.98 4.11
N PHE A 26 -14.51 0.08 4.83
CA PHE A 26 -15.45 0.45 5.90
C PHE A 26 -14.79 1.31 6.99
N ALA A 27 -13.55 1.00 7.37
CA ALA A 27 -12.83 1.79 8.37
C ALA A 27 -12.50 3.22 7.87
N GLU A 28 -12.19 3.40 6.58
CA GLU A 28 -12.00 4.72 5.98
C GLU A 28 -13.31 5.53 6.00
N ASP A 29 -14.43 4.92 5.62
CA ASP A 29 -15.74 5.57 5.64
C ASP A 29 -16.17 5.95 7.07
N LEU A 30 -15.88 5.07 8.04
CA LEU A 30 -16.12 5.34 9.45
C LEU A 30 -15.29 6.53 9.96
N ALA A 31 -14.01 6.61 9.58
CA ALA A 31 -13.14 7.73 9.91
C ALA A 31 -13.66 9.04 9.30
N SER A 32 -14.06 9.04 8.01
CA SER A 32 -14.67 10.19 7.36
C SER A 32 -15.93 10.67 8.08
N LEU A 33 -16.82 9.74 8.45
CA LEU A 33 -18.04 10.06 9.19
C LEU A 33 -17.72 10.70 10.56
N TYR A 34 -16.74 10.17 11.28
CA TYR A 34 -16.35 10.66 12.59
C TYR A 34 -15.65 12.02 12.53
N TRP A 35 -14.91 12.30 11.47
CA TRP A 35 -14.43 13.66 11.21
C TRP A 35 -15.60 14.63 11.05
N ASP A 36 -16.51 14.35 10.11
CA ASP A 36 -17.62 15.27 9.78
C ASP A 36 -18.60 15.50 10.95
N LYS A 37 -18.82 14.47 11.78
CA LYS A 37 -19.82 14.51 12.86
C LYS A 37 -19.23 14.83 14.22
N ARG A 38 -17.95 14.50 14.46
CA ARG A 38 -17.34 14.52 15.80
C ARG A 38 -15.98 15.20 15.83
N GLY A 39 -15.43 15.64 14.70
CA GLY A 39 -14.12 16.29 14.63
C GLY A 39 -12.96 15.37 15.00
N VAL A 40 -13.15 14.04 14.92
CA VAL A 40 -12.06 13.10 15.19
C VAL A 40 -11.17 13.05 13.96
N GLU A 41 -9.96 13.55 14.10
CA GLU A 41 -8.96 13.51 13.04
C GLU A 41 -8.48 12.07 12.79
N SER A 42 -8.18 11.76 11.53
CA SER A 42 -7.78 10.42 11.10
C SER A 42 -6.95 10.49 9.81
N VAL A 43 -5.75 9.91 9.87
CA VAL A 43 -4.91 9.65 8.70
C VAL A 43 -5.02 8.18 8.34
N CYS A 44 -5.82 7.87 7.32
CA CYS A 44 -6.01 6.52 6.80
C CYS A 44 -4.84 6.15 5.87
N MET A 45 -3.92 5.32 6.39
CA MET A 45 -2.75 4.84 5.66
C MET A 45 -3.06 3.55 4.89
N ARG A 46 -3.09 3.63 3.56
CA ARG A 46 -3.17 2.47 2.67
C ARG A 46 -1.77 1.87 2.48
N ILE A 47 -1.36 1.01 3.40
CA ILE A 47 -0.04 0.35 3.36
C ILE A 47 0.01 -0.59 2.15
N LEU A 48 1.00 -0.40 1.27
CA LEU A 48 1.22 -1.29 0.14
C LEU A 48 2.00 -2.55 0.54
N SER A 49 3.30 -2.46 0.83
CA SER A 49 4.11 -3.63 1.21
C SER A 49 5.22 -3.26 2.20
N ALA A 50 4.92 -3.37 3.50
CA ALA A 50 5.85 -3.11 4.59
C ALA A 50 6.58 -4.39 5.06
N ALA A 51 7.36 -4.97 4.15
CA ALA A 51 8.13 -6.20 4.35
C ALA A 51 9.37 -6.19 3.43
N ASN A 52 10.23 -7.20 3.52
CA ASN A 52 11.36 -7.37 2.61
C ASN A 52 10.90 -7.45 1.13
N VAL A 53 11.72 -6.90 0.21
CA VAL A 53 11.43 -6.90 -1.23
C VAL A 53 11.73 -8.29 -1.79
N GLY A 54 10.72 -9.15 -1.84
CA GLY A 54 10.86 -10.55 -2.26
C GLY A 54 10.25 -10.92 -3.61
N ASN A 55 9.63 -9.97 -4.33
CA ASN A 55 8.97 -10.23 -5.62
C ASN A 55 8.89 -8.96 -6.50
N PRO A 56 8.65 -9.10 -7.82
CA PRO A 56 8.63 -7.96 -8.73
C PRO A 56 7.61 -6.87 -8.40
N ARG A 57 6.49 -7.22 -7.77
CA ARG A 57 5.47 -6.24 -7.34
C ARG A 57 6.03 -5.34 -6.24
N ALA A 58 6.79 -5.90 -5.30
CA ALA A 58 7.39 -5.15 -4.20
C ALA A 58 8.32 -4.02 -4.67
N VAL A 59 8.94 -4.13 -5.86
CA VAL A 59 9.76 -3.04 -6.42
C VAL A 59 8.97 -1.73 -6.62
N GLY A 60 7.67 -1.81 -6.91
CA GLY A 60 6.80 -0.62 -6.97
C GLY A 60 6.09 -0.32 -5.64
N SER A 61 5.81 -1.34 -4.84
CA SER A 61 4.89 -1.27 -3.70
C SER A 61 5.57 -1.23 -2.33
N TRP A 62 6.90 -1.32 -2.27
CA TRP A 62 7.64 -1.40 -1.02
C TRP A 62 7.50 -0.14 -0.16
N LEU A 63 7.37 -0.36 1.14
CA LEU A 63 7.46 0.65 2.18
C LEU A 63 8.52 0.18 3.17
N SER A 64 9.66 0.87 3.22
CA SER A 64 10.69 0.58 4.20
C SER A 64 10.17 0.87 5.62
N TYR A 65 10.80 0.26 6.62
CA TYR A 65 10.44 0.53 8.02
C TYR A 65 10.76 1.97 8.44
N ASP A 66 11.86 2.54 7.95
CA ASP A 66 12.24 3.92 8.25
C ASP A 66 11.25 4.92 7.63
N ASP A 67 10.78 4.67 6.41
CA ASP A 67 9.75 5.48 5.77
C ASP A 67 8.37 5.28 6.40
N LEU A 68 8.03 4.08 6.87
CA LEU A 68 6.81 3.85 7.66
C LEU A 68 6.84 4.64 8.96
N ILE A 69 7.96 4.60 9.70
CA ILE A 69 8.16 5.40 10.91
C ILE A 69 8.00 6.88 10.58
N GLN A 70 8.65 7.36 9.52
CA GLN A 70 8.52 8.76 9.10
C GLN A 70 7.06 9.14 8.82
N LEU A 71 6.32 8.31 8.08
CA LEU A 71 4.91 8.57 7.75
C LEU A 71 4.03 8.63 9.00
N VAL A 72 4.21 7.70 9.94
CA VAL A 72 3.49 7.70 11.22
C VAL A 72 3.85 8.95 12.05
N THR A 73 5.13 9.30 12.16
CA THR A 73 5.55 10.53 12.85
C THR A 73 4.92 11.77 12.22
N ARG A 74 4.90 11.86 10.89
CA ARG A 74 4.28 12.97 10.17
C ARG A 74 2.75 13.03 10.38
N ALA A 75 2.08 11.89 10.42
CA ALA A 75 0.64 11.84 10.71
C ALA A 75 0.31 12.35 12.11
N ILE A 76 1.22 12.19 13.09
CA ILE A 76 1.04 12.64 14.48
C ILE A 76 1.44 14.12 14.65
N ASP A 77 2.58 14.52 14.09
CA ASP A 77 3.14 15.86 14.32
C ASP A 77 2.53 16.95 13.41
N THR A 78 1.72 16.57 12.41
CA THR A 78 1.01 17.54 11.56
C THR A 78 -0.07 18.25 12.38
N PRO A 79 -0.04 19.59 12.52
CA PRO A 79 -0.92 20.29 13.46
C PRO A 79 -2.42 20.16 13.18
N VAL A 80 -2.80 19.96 11.91
CA VAL A 80 -4.18 19.73 11.48
C VAL A 80 -4.16 18.72 10.34
N THR A 81 -4.85 17.59 10.54
CA THR A 81 -4.95 16.50 9.56
C THR A 81 -6.34 16.33 8.99
N GLY A 82 -7.39 16.61 9.79
CA GLY A 82 -8.77 16.32 9.40
C GLY A 82 -9.01 14.85 9.10
N PHE A 83 -9.79 14.56 8.06
CA PHE A 83 -9.82 13.24 7.42
C PHE A 83 -8.90 13.23 6.21
N ALA A 84 -7.88 12.37 6.23
CA ALA A 84 -6.89 12.27 5.17
C ALA A 84 -6.62 10.82 4.80
N VAL A 85 -6.41 10.57 3.51
CA VAL A 85 -5.95 9.29 2.97
C VAL A 85 -4.54 9.48 2.43
N VAL A 86 -3.67 8.51 2.70
CA VAL A 86 -2.29 8.49 2.19
C VAL A 86 -1.89 7.05 1.86
N TYR A 87 -1.16 6.85 0.77
CA TYR A 87 -0.55 5.56 0.48
C TYR A 87 0.77 5.41 1.23
N GLY A 88 0.91 4.31 1.96
CA GLY A 88 2.17 3.94 2.61
C GLY A 88 3.08 3.24 1.59
N VAL A 89 4.00 4.01 1.00
CA VAL A 89 5.00 3.54 0.04
C VAL A 89 6.25 4.42 0.11
N SER A 90 7.42 3.80 -0.04
CA SER A 90 8.70 4.48 -0.15
C SER A 90 8.83 5.23 -1.48
N ASN A 91 9.95 5.95 -1.68
CA ASN A 91 10.21 6.74 -2.88
C ASN A 91 10.67 5.84 -4.05
N ASN A 92 9.87 4.82 -4.36
CA ASN A 92 10.19 3.83 -5.38
C ASN A 92 10.03 4.45 -6.77
N ASP A 93 11.01 4.24 -7.65
CA ASP A 93 10.98 4.76 -9.03
C ASP A 93 9.76 4.26 -9.82
N ARG A 94 9.22 3.10 -9.42
CA ARG A 94 8.08 2.42 -10.06
C ARG A 94 6.81 2.47 -9.22
N VAL A 95 6.67 3.50 -8.38
CA VAL A 95 5.49 3.68 -7.53
C VAL A 95 4.21 3.82 -8.38
N PRO A 96 3.15 3.05 -8.11
CA PRO A 96 1.93 3.09 -8.92
C PRO A 96 0.84 3.96 -8.30
N VAL A 97 1.15 4.79 -7.29
CA VAL A 97 0.18 5.59 -6.53
C VAL A 97 0.68 7.01 -6.30
N ASP A 98 -0.24 7.96 -6.24
CA ASP A 98 0.05 9.39 -6.04
C ASP A 98 -0.37 9.88 -4.65
N ASN A 99 0.59 10.47 -3.94
CA ASN A 99 0.40 11.11 -2.63
C ASN A 99 0.36 12.65 -2.70
N ALA A 100 0.29 13.27 -3.89
CA ALA A 100 0.29 14.73 -4.04
C ALA A 100 -0.77 15.44 -3.18
N LYS A 101 -1.98 14.89 -3.06
CA LYS A 101 -3.06 15.45 -2.23
C LYS A 101 -2.80 15.35 -0.72
N ALA A 102 -1.94 14.43 -0.29
CA ALA A 102 -1.54 14.23 1.10
C ALA A 102 -0.22 14.96 1.44
N SER A 103 0.31 15.80 0.54
CA SER A 103 1.63 16.43 0.70
C SER A 103 1.73 17.34 1.93
N PHE A 104 0.60 17.82 2.45
CA PHE A 104 0.50 18.67 3.63
C PHE A 104 0.93 17.95 4.92
N LEU A 105 0.90 16.60 4.95
CA LEU A 105 1.45 15.81 6.05
C LEU A 105 2.99 15.97 6.16
N GLY A 106 3.66 16.43 5.10
CA GLY A 106 5.11 16.56 5.07
C GLY A 106 5.86 15.22 4.97
N TYR A 107 5.17 14.14 4.59
CA TYR A 107 5.82 12.86 4.30
C TYR A 107 6.72 12.97 3.06
N ARG A 108 7.98 12.59 3.21
CA ARG A 108 9.03 12.66 2.17
C ARG A 108 9.87 11.39 2.29
N PRO A 109 9.39 10.25 1.74
CA PRO A 109 10.10 8.99 1.83
C PRO A 109 11.49 9.11 1.20
N LYS A 110 12.44 8.34 1.73
CA LYS A 110 13.85 8.42 1.35
C LYS A 110 14.33 7.16 0.67
N ASP A 111 13.81 6.01 1.08
CA ASP A 111 14.25 4.73 0.55
C ASP A 111 13.63 4.47 -0.82
N ASN A 112 14.29 3.61 -1.60
CA ASN A 112 13.86 3.28 -2.96
C ASN A 112 14.11 1.79 -3.21
N ALA A 113 13.06 1.06 -3.60
CA ALA A 113 13.15 -0.36 -3.89
C ALA A 113 13.89 -0.69 -5.20
N GLU A 114 14.20 0.30 -6.05
CA GLU A 114 14.95 0.07 -7.28
C GLU A 114 16.33 -0.57 -7.00
N GLN A 115 16.89 -0.38 -5.79
CA GLN A 115 18.11 -1.06 -5.34
C GLN A 115 18.01 -2.60 -5.35
N PHE A 116 16.80 -3.16 -5.26
CA PHE A 116 16.54 -4.61 -5.27
C PHE A 116 16.05 -5.11 -6.64
N ALA A 117 15.83 -4.22 -7.60
CA ALA A 117 15.14 -4.55 -8.84
C ALA A 117 15.89 -5.59 -9.68
N ALA A 118 17.20 -5.42 -9.86
CA ALA A 118 18.01 -6.32 -10.69
C ALA A 118 18.01 -7.76 -10.16
N GLU A 119 18.25 -7.95 -8.85
CA GLU A 119 18.23 -9.26 -8.20
C GLU A 119 16.83 -9.87 -8.23
N THR A 120 15.81 -9.09 -7.85
CA THR A 120 14.42 -9.54 -7.80
C THR A 120 13.90 -10.00 -9.15
N PHE A 121 14.18 -9.26 -10.22
CA PHE A 121 13.73 -9.63 -11.57
C PHE A 121 14.52 -10.81 -12.13
N ALA A 122 15.81 -10.93 -11.85
CA ALA A 122 16.61 -12.08 -12.26
C ALA A 122 16.16 -13.38 -11.57
N ALA A 123 15.64 -13.29 -10.34
CA ALA A 123 15.13 -14.41 -9.56
C ALA A 123 13.66 -14.78 -9.88
N SER A 124 12.97 -14.00 -10.72
CA SER A 124 11.54 -14.20 -11.01
C SER A 124 11.32 -14.81 -12.39
N ASP A 125 10.34 -15.72 -12.49
CA ASP A 125 9.86 -16.23 -13.77
C ASP A 125 9.13 -15.14 -14.57
N VAL A 126 8.92 -15.41 -15.86
CA VAL A 126 8.08 -14.56 -16.71
C VAL A 126 6.65 -14.53 -16.15
N LEU A 127 6.21 -13.33 -15.74
CA LEU A 127 4.88 -13.14 -15.17
C LEU A 127 3.79 -13.33 -16.24
N ASP A 128 2.73 -14.04 -15.90
CA ASP A 128 1.54 -14.17 -16.75
C ASP A 128 0.74 -12.85 -16.75
N SER A 129 0.64 -12.24 -17.93
CA SER A 129 -0.13 -11.01 -18.17
C SER A 129 -1.65 -11.18 -18.06
N GLN A 130 -2.15 -12.42 -18.01
CA GLN A 130 -3.57 -12.71 -17.84
C GLN A 130 -3.97 -12.98 -16.38
N ASP A 131 -3.00 -13.19 -15.50
CA ASP A 131 -3.23 -13.39 -14.08
C ASP A 131 -3.57 -12.05 -13.39
N PRO A 132 -4.76 -11.90 -12.76
CA PRO A 132 -5.10 -10.72 -11.96
C PRO A 132 -4.06 -10.40 -10.89
N GLY A 133 -3.38 -11.43 -10.36
CA GLY A 133 -2.34 -11.31 -9.35
C GLY A 133 -1.11 -10.55 -9.84
N ASN A 134 -0.86 -10.62 -11.15
CA ASN A 134 0.18 -9.87 -11.82
C ASN A 134 -0.31 -8.56 -12.40
N MET A 135 -1.62 -8.35 -12.55
CA MET A 135 -2.19 -7.19 -13.26
C MET A 135 -2.87 -6.16 -12.36
N CYS A 136 -3.16 -6.48 -11.10
CA CYS A 136 -3.82 -5.58 -10.16
C CYS A 136 -2.92 -5.14 -9.01
N HIS A 137 -3.19 -3.97 -8.42
CA HIS A 137 -2.46 -3.47 -7.25
C HIS A 137 -2.48 -4.45 -6.06
N GLY A 138 -3.54 -5.25 -5.93
CA GLY A 138 -3.71 -6.26 -4.89
C GLY A 138 -2.65 -7.36 -4.88
N GLY A 139 -1.92 -7.54 -5.99
CA GLY A 139 -0.98 -8.65 -6.10
C GLY A 139 -1.71 -9.99 -5.97
N PRO A 140 -1.11 -11.02 -5.35
CA PRO A 140 -1.72 -12.35 -5.24
C PRO A 140 -3.13 -12.37 -4.64
N PHE A 141 -3.49 -11.39 -3.80
CA PHE A 141 -4.86 -11.26 -3.27
C PHE A 141 -5.93 -11.04 -4.35
N ALA A 142 -5.56 -10.48 -5.50
CA ALA A 142 -6.46 -10.27 -6.63
C ALA A 142 -6.91 -11.57 -7.31
N SER A 143 -6.14 -12.65 -7.15
CA SER A 143 -6.44 -13.97 -7.72
C SER A 143 -7.10 -14.90 -6.71
N VAL A 144 -7.25 -14.47 -5.46
CA VAL A 144 -7.83 -15.29 -4.39
C VAL A 144 -9.35 -15.22 -4.44
N GLU A 145 -10.00 -16.38 -4.45
CA GLU A 145 -11.45 -16.45 -4.36
C GLU A 145 -11.97 -15.91 -3.03
N LEU A 146 -13.13 -15.25 -3.07
CA LEU A 146 -13.77 -14.70 -1.87
C LEU A 146 -13.99 -15.77 -0.80
N GLY A 147 -13.67 -15.44 0.44
CA GLY A 147 -13.78 -16.35 1.58
C GLY A 147 -12.51 -17.18 1.85
N ASN A 148 -11.52 -17.13 0.97
CA ASN A 148 -10.22 -17.76 1.18
C ASN A 148 -9.17 -16.74 1.65
N SER A 149 -8.20 -17.22 2.42
CA SER A 149 -7.08 -16.38 2.86
C SER A 149 -6.00 -16.34 1.77
N GLY A 150 -5.73 -15.15 1.23
CA GLY A 150 -4.59 -14.95 0.32
C GLY A 150 -3.23 -15.10 0.98
N VAL A 151 -3.19 -15.17 2.31
CA VAL A 151 -1.98 -15.49 3.06
C VAL A 151 -1.54 -16.93 2.80
N ALA A 152 -2.47 -17.84 2.53
CA ALA A 152 -2.17 -19.25 2.26
C ALA A 152 -1.40 -19.48 0.96
N THR A 153 -1.41 -18.51 0.05
CA THR A 153 -0.69 -18.57 -1.24
C THR A 153 0.60 -17.75 -1.26
N MET A 154 0.96 -17.07 -0.16
CA MET A 154 2.20 -16.30 -0.04
C MET A 154 3.28 -17.08 0.69
N ASN A 155 4.50 -17.08 0.14
CA ASN A 155 5.71 -17.49 0.87
C ASN A 155 6.08 -16.37 1.85
N ILE A 156 5.49 -16.38 3.04
CA ILE A 156 5.88 -15.45 4.11
C ILE A 156 7.23 -15.89 4.67
N ILE A 157 8.21 -14.98 4.59
CA ILE A 157 9.50 -15.14 5.26
C ILE A 157 9.29 -14.76 6.73
N ASP A 158 9.73 -15.62 7.64
CA ASP A 158 9.72 -15.32 9.07
C ASP A 158 10.84 -14.33 9.39
N ASP A 159 10.48 -13.06 9.47
CA ASP A 159 11.38 -11.94 9.77
C ASP A 159 11.44 -11.62 11.28
N THR A 160 11.15 -12.58 12.17
CA THR A 160 11.28 -12.33 13.62
C THR A 160 12.71 -11.90 13.97
N LYS A 161 12.83 -10.69 14.53
CA LYS A 161 14.09 -10.22 15.10
C LYS A 161 14.32 -10.95 16.43
N ASN A 162 15.39 -11.76 16.49
CA ASN A 162 15.94 -12.29 17.75
C ASN A 162 16.38 -11.16 18.69
#